data_AF-A0A9D8FNX1-F1
#
_entry.id   AF-A0A9D8FNX1-F1
#
_cell.length_a   1.000
_cell.length_b   1.000
_cell.length_c   1.000
_cell.angle_alpha   90.00
_cell.angle_beta   90.00
_cell.angle_gamma   90.00
#
_symmetry.space_group_name_H-M   'P 1'
#
loop_
_entity.id
_entity.type
_entity.pdbx_description
1 polymer ?
#
loop_
_entity_poly.entity_id
_entity_poly.type
_entity_poly.pdbx_seq_one_letter_code
_entity_poly.pdbx_strand_id
1 'polypeptide(L)'
;MYKEIVLSYDKALNAKEITALNLFNESFKDDEIKLDFDQNRVIVLLRKIDITTLKETANRLSSYAEKPLFSDIVFSIEKIKSYGIQGKKRNYIDYNKERKVKNRNQKEKKRGQFFYAQDNNFTKGSNEIDKQYENKIICDDSEKVLKNIPDNTIDLVFTSPPYNFGLDYNKNEDDHYWENYFSKLFKIFDQCIRVLKYGGRIIVNIQPLFSDYIPSHHMISNYFIKKKLIWKGEILWEKNNYNCKYTAWGSWKSPSSPYLKYTWEFLEIFSKGALKKDGDKNNIDISADEFKQWVVAKWSIAPERKMKKYGHPAMFPENLVERVLKLFSFKGDIVLDPFNGVGTTCLVAKKFGRKFLGIDISEEYCKTAEERLKMLEGKMELVER
;
A
#
# COMPACT_ATOMS: atom_id res chain seq x y z
N MET A 1 -17.07 22.91 19.92
CA MET A 1 -17.52 21.54 20.26
C MET A 1 -16.26 20.72 20.47
N TYR A 2 -16.19 19.89 21.52
CA TYR A 2 -15.06 19.02 21.83
C TYR A 2 -15.48 17.55 21.76
N LYS A 3 -14.51 16.66 21.60
CA LYS A 3 -14.68 15.24 21.89
C LYS A 3 -14.22 14.99 23.32
N GLU A 4 -15.16 14.61 24.18
CA GLU A 4 -14.88 14.28 25.58
C GLU A 4 -14.32 12.86 25.72
N ILE A 5 -13.27 12.72 26.53
CA ILE A 5 -12.73 11.44 27.01
C ILE A 5 -12.66 11.54 28.53
N VAL A 6 -13.31 10.63 29.24
CA VAL A 6 -13.29 10.61 30.71
C VAL A 6 -12.38 9.48 31.19
N LEU A 7 -11.34 9.85 31.93
CA LEU A 7 -10.45 8.93 32.63
C LEU A 7 -10.82 8.97 34.11
N SER A 8 -11.03 7.80 34.71
CA SER A 8 -11.41 7.68 36.13
C SER A 8 -10.35 6.88 36.86
N TYR A 9 -10.03 7.31 38.09
CA TYR A 9 -9.01 6.71 38.92
C TYR A 9 -9.59 6.33 40.29
N ASP A 10 -9.10 5.23 40.87
CA ASP A 10 -9.62 4.69 42.14
C ASP A 10 -9.28 5.55 43.36
N LYS A 11 -8.23 6.37 43.25
CA LYS A 11 -7.77 7.29 44.30
C LYS A 11 -7.83 8.72 43.80
N ALA A 12 -8.07 9.64 44.73
CA ALA A 12 -8.09 11.05 44.44
C ALA A 12 -6.76 11.56 43.86
N LEU A 13 -6.85 12.59 43.03
CA LEU A 13 -5.71 13.31 42.48
C LEU A 13 -4.98 14.04 43.62
N ASN A 14 -3.67 13.82 43.72
CA ASN A 14 -2.85 14.50 44.71
C ASN A 14 -2.41 15.89 44.21
N ALA A 15 -1.83 16.71 45.08
CA ALA A 15 -1.42 18.08 44.73
C ALA A 15 -0.39 18.14 43.59
N LYS A 16 0.53 17.16 43.50
CA LYS A 16 1.53 17.10 42.41
C LYS A 16 0.88 16.78 41.07
N GLU A 17 -0.08 15.85 41.07
CA GLU A 17 -0.86 15.48 39.89
C GLU A 17 -1.70 16.66 39.39
N ILE A 18 -2.35 17.41 40.28
CA ILE A 18 -3.11 18.61 39.92
C ILE A 18 -2.18 19.66 39.30
N THR A 19 -1.02 19.91 39.88
CA THR A 19 -0.02 20.84 39.31
C THR A 19 0.44 20.37 37.93
N ALA A 20 0.71 19.07 37.76
CA ALA A 20 1.12 18.51 36.48
C ALA A 20 0.03 18.65 35.40
N LEU A 21 -1.25 18.45 35.76
CA LEU A 21 -2.39 18.65 34.87
C LEU A 21 -2.55 20.12 34.45
N ASN A 22 -2.30 21.06 35.36
CA ASN A 22 -2.29 22.49 35.03
C ASN A 22 -1.14 22.85 34.08
N LEU A 23 0.08 22.37 34.34
CA LEU A 23 1.23 22.55 33.43
C LEU A 23 0.99 21.93 32.05
N PHE A 24 0.24 20.83 31.99
CA PHE A 24 -0.20 20.26 30.72
C PHE A 24 -1.10 21.23 29.97
N ASN A 25 -2.12 21.79 30.63
CA ASN A 25 -3.02 22.77 30.00
C ASN A 25 -2.27 24.00 29.47
N GLU A 26 -1.27 24.49 30.20
CA GLU A 26 -0.42 25.61 29.75
C GLU A 26 0.40 25.30 28.49
N SER A 27 0.68 24.01 28.24
CA SER A 27 1.48 23.57 27.08
C SER A 27 0.68 23.54 25.77
N PHE A 28 -0.64 23.70 25.83
CA PHE A 28 -1.53 23.63 24.66
C PHE A 28 -2.51 24.80 24.60
N LYS A 29 -3.05 25.06 23.42
CA LYS A 29 -4.13 26.05 23.28
C LYS A 29 -5.46 25.40 23.66
N ASP A 30 -6.34 26.16 24.30
CA ASP A 30 -7.70 25.72 24.66
C ASP A 30 -8.50 25.19 23.46
N ASP A 31 -8.26 25.71 22.25
CA ASP A 31 -8.94 25.27 21.03
C ASP A 31 -8.39 23.96 20.45
N GLU A 32 -7.37 23.38 21.08
CA GLU A 32 -6.67 22.14 20.70
C GLU A 32 -7.02 20.98 21.63
N ILE A 33 -6.61 21.09 22.89
CA ILE A 33 -6.89 20.14 23.95
C ILE A 33 -6.96 20.91 25.26
N LYS A 34 -7.93 20.55 26.10
CA LYS A 34 -8.04 21.06 27.46
C LYS A 34 -8.36 19.91 28.40
N LEU A 35 -7.75 19.91 29.58
CA LEU A 35 -8.05 18.99 30.65
C LEU A 35 -8.89 19.71 31.70
N ASP A 36 -10.08 19.21 31.95
CA ASP A 36 -10.83 19.50 33.16
C ASP A 36 -10.68 18.31 34.11
N PHE A 37 -10.75 18.51 35.41
CA PHE A 37 -10.59 17.43 36.37
C PHE A 37 -11.36 17.69 37.68
N ASP A 38 -11.75 16.62 38.34
CA ASP A 38 -12.29 16.62 39.69
C ASP A 38 -11.47 15.69 40.59
N GLN A 39 -11.97 15.36 41.79
CA GLN A 39 -11.22 14.55 42.76
C GLN A 39 -10.69 13.25 42.15
N ASN A 40 -11.46 12.54 41.31
CA ASN A 40 -11.09 11.20 40.85
C ASN A 40 -11.10 11.05 39.32
N ARG A 41 -11.41 12.13 38.57
CA ARG A 41 -11.56 12.06 37.12
C ARG A 41 -10.74 13.14 36.42
N VAL A 42 -10.24 12.79 35.24
CA VAL A 42 -9.67 13.71 34.26
C VAL A 42 -10.52 13.63 33.00
N ILE A 43 -11.11 14.76 32.62
CA ILE A 43 -11.93 14.96 31.43
C ILE A 43 -11.06 15.63 30.37
N VAL A 44 -10.74 14.90 29.31
CA VAL A 44 -10.02 15.42 28.15
C VAL A 44 -11.03 15.99 27.16
N LEU A 45 -11.01 17.30 27.00
CA LEU A 45 -11.73 18.04 25.96
C LEU A 45 -10.83 18.12 24.72
N LEU A 46 -10.94 17.11 23.85
CA LEU A 46 -10.10 16.98 22.67
C LEU A 46 -10.74 17.61 21.44
N ARG A 47 -10.06 18.55 20.80
CA ARG A 47 -10.49 19.11 19.51
C ARG A 47 -9.55 18.78 18.37
N LYS A 48 -8.31 19.25 18.46
CA LYS A 48 -7.27 18.97 17.49
C LYS A 48 -5.93 18.90 18.19
N ILE A 49 -5.05 17.97 17.84
CA ILE A 49 -3.76 17.85 18.52
C ILE A 49 -2.67 17.34 17.59
N ASP A 50 -1.45 17.83 17.76
CA ASP A 50 -0.24 17.22 17.20
C ASP A 50 0.21 16.12 18.17
N ILE A 51 0.22 14.87 17.70
CA ILE A 51 0.49 13.71 18.56
C ILE A 51 1.96 13.63 18.97
N THR A 52 2.87 14.14 18.16
CA THR A 52 4.29 14.16 18.52
C THR A 52 4.49 15.09 19.71
N THR A 53 3.97 16.32 19.62
CA THR A 53 4.02 17.30 20.72
C THR A 53 3.27 16.81 21.96
N LEU A 54 2.13 16.12 21.78
CA LEU A 54 1.41 15.49 22.88
C LEU A 54 2.28 14.48 23.62
N LYS A 55 2.96 13.57 22.90
CA LYS A 55 3.83 12.54 23.48
C LYS A 55 5.04 13.14 24.19
N GLU A 56 5.69 14.12 23.59
CA GLU A 56 6.83 14.83 24.19
C GLU A 56 6.43 15.53 25.49
N THR A 57 5.29 16.21 25.48
CA THR A 57 4.76 16.91 26.66
C THR A 57 4.33 15.91 27.74
N ALA A 58 3.62 14.85 27.37
CA ALA A 58 3.22 13.77 28.27
C ALA A 58 4.44 13.16 28.96
N ASN A 59 5.47 12.77 28.20
CA ASN A 59 6.69 12.17 28.75
C ASN A 59 7.42 13.10 29.72
N ARG A 60 7.48 14.40 29.42
CA ARG A 60 8.09 15.40 30.31
C ARG A 60 7.34 15.53 31.65
N LEU A 61 6.02 15.39 31.63
CA LEU A 61 5.18 15.56 32.82
C LEU A 61 4.92 14.25 33.58
N SER A 62 5.17 13.10 32.96
CA SER A 62 5.00 11.77 33.58
C SER A 62 5.76 11.61 34.90
N SER A 63 6.91 12.26 35.07
CA SER A 63 7.69 12.19 36.31
C SER A 63 7.06 12.92 37.50
N TYR A 64 6.09 13.81 37.26
CA TYR A 64 5.41 14.59 38.31
C TYR A 64 4.15 13.90 38.86
N ALA A 65 3.70 12.82 38.23
CA ALA A 65 2.50 12.07 38.60
C ALA A 65 2.87 10.65 39.05
N GLU A 66 2.28 10.19 40.15
CA GLU A 66 2.42 8.78 40.57
C GLU A 66 1.51 7.88 39.73
N LYS A 67 0.33 8.39 39.35
CA LYS A 67 -0.58 7.72 38.42
C LYS A 67 -0.13 7.88 36.96
N PRO A 68 -0.46 6.92 36.09
CA PRO A 68 -0.14 6.96 34.65
C PRO A 68 -1.02 7.96 33.86
N LEU A 69 -1.31 9.15 34.41
CA LEU A 69 -2.28 10.10 33.87
C LEU A 69 -2.01 10.44 32.40
N PHE A 70 -0.77 10.83 32.09
CA PHE A 70 -0.41 11.30 30.76
C PHE A 70 -0.29 10.15 29.75
N SER A 71 0.17 8.98 30.18
CA SER A 71 0.13 7.78 29.33
C SER A 71 -1.30 7.35 29.02
N ASP A 72 -2.22 7.45 29.98
CA ASP A 72 -3.63 7.11 29.79
C ASP A 72 -4.33 8.09 28.83
N ILE A 73 -4.00 9.39 28.92
CA ILE A 73 -4.46 10.43 27.98
C ILE A 73 -3.96 10.10 26.57
N VAL A 74 -2.65 9.90 26.40
CA VAL A 74 -2.05 9.57 25.08
C VAL A 74 -2.70 8.32 24.51
N PHE A 75 -2.77 7.25 25.29
CA PHE A 75 -3.34 5.97 24.88
C PHE A 75 -4.81 6.11 24.45
N SER A 76 -5.60 6.85 25.24
CA SER A 76 -7.02 7.04 24.95
C SER A 76 -7.25 7.87 23.69
N ILE A 77 -6.42 8.88 23.44
CA ILE A 77 -6.45 9.67 22.21
C ILE A 77 -6.05 8.82 21.00
N GLU A 78 -4.98 8.03 21.12
CA GLU A 78 -4.50 7.17 20.03
C GLU A 78 -5.49 6.05 19.66
N LYS A 79 -6.28 5.57 20.62
CA LYS A 79 -7.33 4.58 20.39
C LYS A 79 -8.49 5.13 19.54
N ILE A 80 -8.60 6.45 19.38
CA ILE A 80 -9.65 7.06 18.56
C ILE A 80 -9.41 6.80 17.08
N LYS A 81 -10.28 5.96 16.50
CA LYS A 81 -10.15 5.48 15.12
C LYS A 81 -10.45 6.53 14.05
N SER A 82 -11.26 7.56 14.35
CA SER A 82 -11.73 8.56 13.38
C SER A 82 -11.29 9.97 13.77
N TYR A 83 -10.58 10.63 12.86
CA TYR A 83 -10.19 12.03 12.92
C TYR A 83 -9.87 12.53 11.50
N GLY A 84 -10.05 13.82 11.24
CA GLY A 84 -9.49 14.50 10.07
C GLY A 84 -8.02 14.87 10.31
N ILE A 85 -7.28 15.17 9.25
CA ILE A 85 -5.89 15.65 9.35
C ILE A 85 -5.82 17.04 8.73
N GLN A 86 -5.26 18.00 9.45
CA GLN A 86 -5.02 19.37 8.99
C GLN A 86 -3.59 19.78 9.36
N GLY A 87 -2.68 19.77 8.38
CA GLY A 87 -1.24 19.94 8.63
C GLY A 87 -0.71 18.79 9.49
N LYS A 88 -0.02 19.11 10.59
CA LYS A 88 0.48 18.12 11.58
C LYS A 88 -0.56 17.72 12.64
N LYS A 89 -1.72 18.39 12.68
CA LYS A 89 -2.74 18.20 13.73
C LYS A 89 -3.83 17.24 13.27
N ARG A 90 -4.22 16.32 14.15
CA ARG A 90 -5.40 15.46 14.00
C ARG A 90 -6.62 16.19 14.55
N ASN A 91 -7.70 16.35 13.78
CA ASN A 91 -8.96 16.99 14.19
C ASN A 91 -10.05 15.94 14.52
N TYR A 92 -10.60 15.99 15.72
CA TYR A 92 -11.48 14.97 16.30
C TYR A 92 -12.96 15.35 16.31
N ILE A 93 -13.29 16.59 15.97
CA ILE A 93 -14.66 17.02 15.72
C ILE A 93 -14.86 17.11 14.21
N ASP A 94 -16.07 16.77 13.74
CA ASP A 94 -16.52 16.77 12.33
C ASP A 94 -16.42 15.47 11.52
N TYR A 95 -16.82 14.31 12.07
CA TYR A 95 -17.08 13.14 11.21
C TYR A 95 -18.32 12.29 11.53
N ASN A 96 -18.86 12.36 12.76
CA ASN A 96 -19.86 11.37 13.21
C ASN A 96 -21.34 11.81 13.15
N LYS A 97 -21.66 13.08 12.87
CA LYS A 97 -23.08 13.53 12.90
C LYS A 97 -23.85 13.32 11.58
N GLU A 98 -23.20 13.24 10.42
CA GLU A 98 -23.94 13.37 9.14
C GLU A 98 -24.12 12.11 8.29
N ARG A 99 -23.49 10.96 8.57
CA ARG A 99 -23.47 9.86 7.58
C ARG A 99 -23.68 8.43 8.09
N LYS A 100 -24.47 8.22 9.15
CA LYS A 100 -25.03 6.88 9.36
C LYS A 100 -26.13 6.63 8.34
N VAL A 101 -25.76 6.07 7.18
CA VAL A 101 -26.71 5.61 6.15
C VAL A 101 -27.66 4.60 6.79
N LYS A 102 -28.92 5.02 7.02
CA LYS A 102 -29.99 4.12 7.45
C LYS A 102 -30.11 2.97 6.44
N ASN A 103 -30.29 1.74 6.94
CA ASN A 103 -30.51 0.51 6.14
C ASN A 103 -29.33 0.06 5.27
N ARG A 104 -28.08 0.25 5.73
CA ARG A 104 -26.86 -0.22 5.04
C ARG A 104 -26.92 -1.69 4.63
N ASN A 105 -27.30 -2.59 5.54
CA ASN A 105 -27.33 -4.04 5.29
C ASN A 105 -28.34 -4.44 4.19
N GLN A 106 -29.49 -3.76 4.13
CA GLN A 106 -30.50 -4.00 3.07
C GLN A 106 -30.03 -3.44 1.72
N LYS A 107 -29.35 -2.28 1.69
CA LYS A 107 -28.76 -1.71 0.48
C LYS A 107 -27.58 -2.54 -0.05
N GLU A 108 -26.78 -3.14 0.83
CA GLU A 108 -25.68 -4.05 0.46
C GLU A 108 -26.21 -5.37 -0.15
N LYS A 109 -27.29 -5.94 0.42
CA LYS A 109 -27.97 -7.11 -0.16
C LYS A 109 -28.61 -6.83 -1.53
N LYS A 110 -29.27 -5.67 -1.70
CA LYS A 110 -29.91 -5.27 -2.99
C LYS A 110 -28.91 -4.98 -4.12
N ARG A 111 -27.66 -4.61 -3.79
CA ARG A 111 -26.64 -4.22 -4.78
C ARG A 111 -25.79 -5.37 -5.31
N GLY A 112 -26.03 -6.63 -4.88
CA GLY A 112 -25.30 -7.81 -5.33
C GLY A 112 -23.80 -7.52 -5.49
N GLN A 113 -23.07 -7.41 -4.37
CA GLN A 113 -21.65 -7.01 -4.37
C GLN A 113 -20.90 -7.64 -5.56
N PHE A 114 -20.48 -6.80 -6.52
CA PHE A 114 -19.73 -7.17 -7.72
C PHE A 114 -20.43 -8.24 -8.60
N PHE A 115 -21.64 -7.94 -9.11
CA PHE A 115 -22.39 -8.84 -9.99
C PHE A 115 -21.53 -9.53 -11.08
N TYR A 116 -20.59 -8.81 -11.71
CA TYR A 116 -19.75 -9.40 -12.76
C TYR A 116 -18.79 -10.49 -12.26
N ALA A 117 -18.39 -10.48 -10.98
CA ALA A 117 -17.49 -11.45 -10.36
C ALA A 117 -18.24 -12.63 -9.68
N GLN A 118 -19.58 -12.60 -9.71
CA GLN A 118 -20.41 -13.74 -9.30
C GLN A 118 -20.15 -14.92 -10.25
N ASP A 119 -20.30 -16.14 -9.72
CA ASP A 119 -20.05 -17.42 -10.41
C ASP A 119 -18.60 -17.63 -10.88
N ASN A 120 -17.63 -17.11 -10.12
CA ASN A 120 -16.22 -17.47 -10.33
C ASN A 120 -15.95 -18.93 -9.89
N ASN A 121 -14.99 -19.58 -10.57
CA ASN A 121 -14.56 -20.95 -10.27
C ASN A 121 -13.34 -21.00 -9.32
N PHE A 122 -13.14 -19.98 -8.46
CA PHE A 122 -11.97 -19.94 -7.59
C PHE A 122 -12.15 -20.84 -6.36
N THR A 123 -11.19 -21.73 -6.15
CA THR A 123 -11.13 -22.63 -4.99
C THR A 123 -10.68 -21.87 -3.73
N LYS A 124 -11.26 -22.19 -2.56
CA LYS A 124 -10.96 -21.54 -1.27
C LYS A 124 -9.80 -22.18 -0.48
N GLY A 125 -8.91 -22.93 -1.15
CA GLY A 125 -7.76 -23.58 -0.52
C GLY A 125 -6.55 -22.65 -0.39
N SER A 126 -5.56 -23.09 0.38
CA SER A 126 -4.21 -22.50 0.45
C SER A 126 -3.21 -23.64 0.44
N ASN A 127 -2.25 -23.59 -0.47
CA ASN A 127 -1.09 -24.47 -0.48
C ASN A 127 0.12 -23.75 0.10
N GLU A 128 1.05 -24.52 0.66
CA GLU A 128 2.35 -23.99 1.05
C GLU A 128 3.25 -23.84 -0.18
N ILE A 129 4.16 -22.88 -0.13
CA ILE A 129 5.17 -22.72 -1.16
C ILE A 129 6.31 -23.70 -0.91
N ASP A 130 6.79 -24.36 -1.95
CA ASP A 130 8.00 -25.18 -1.83
C ASP A 130 9.20 -24.29 -1.50
N LYS A 131 10.10 -24.80 -0.64
CA LYS A 131 11.33 -24.08 -0.23
C LYS A 131 12.23 -23.67 -1.40
N GLN A 132 12.12 -24.33 -2.55
CA GLN A 132 12.85 -23.97 -3.76
C GLN A 132 12.37 -22.66 -4.41
N TYR A 133 11.18 -22.18 -4.05
CA TYR A 133 10.60 -20.92 -4.54
C TYR A 133 10.54 -19.84 -3.45
N GLU A 134 10.63 -20.23 -2.16
CA GLU A 134 10.58 -19.29 -1.05
C GLU A 134 11.87 -18.47 -0.91
N ASN A 135 11.74 -17.14 -0.89
CA ASN A 135 12.83 -16.18 -0.79
C ASN A 135 13.88 -16.35 -1.89
N LYS A 136 13.42 -16.61 -3.12
CA LYS A 136 14.27 -16.83 -4.29
C LYS A 136 14.06 -15.78 -5.37
N ILE A 137 15.17 -15.51 -6.06
CA ILE A 137 15.19 -14.90 -7.39
C ILE A 137 15.43 -16.04 -8.39
N ILE A 138 14.58 -16.17 -9.40
CA ILE A 138 14.69 -17.20 -10.43
C ILE A 138 14.91 -16.52 -11.78
N CYS A 139 16.00 -16.88 -12.43
CA CYS A 139 16.35 -16.43 -13.77
C CYS A 139 15.76 -17.38 -14.83
N ASP A 140 14.50 -17.17 -15.23
CA ASP A 140 13.81 -17.98 -16.25
C ASP A 140 12.54 -17.25 -16.75
N ASP A 141 11.83 -17.82 -17.74
CA ASP A 141 10.53 -17.32 -18.19
C ASP A 141 9.45 -17.52 -17.10
N SER A 142 8.77 -16.43 -16.75
CA SER A 142 7.77 -16.42 -15.68
C SER A 142 6.59 -17.35 -15.94
N GLU A 143 6.15 -17.50 -17.19
CA GLU A 143 5.07 -18.43 -17.53
C GLU A 143 5.49 -19.88 -17.25
N LYS A 144 6.73 -20.24 -17.62
CA LYS A 144 7.31 -21.57 -17.41
C LYS A 144 7.49 -21.88 -15.92
N VAL A 145 8.07 -20.97 -15.15
CA VAL A 145 8.28 -21.15 -13.71
C VAL A 145 6.96 -21.29 -12.98
N LEU A 146 6.02 -20.37 -13.23
CA LEU A 146 4.75 -20.34 -12.51
C LEU A 146 3.91 -21.60 -12.77
N LYS A 147 3.98 -22.22 -13.95
CA LYS A 147 3.29 -23.50 -14.24
C LYS A 147 3.65 -24.63 -13.27
N ASN A 148 4.85 -24.61 -12.69
CA ASN A 148 5.31 -25.62 -11.74
C ASN A 148 4.90 -25.32 -10.29
N ILE A 149 4.33 -24.15 -10.02
CA ILE A 149 3.88 -23.76 -8.67
C ILE A 149 2.42 -24.19 -8.48
N PRO A 150 2.06 -24.82 -7.35
CA PRO A 150 0.67 -25.17 -7.06
C PRO A 150 -0.29 -23.97 -7.02
N ASP A 151 -1.57 -24.21 -7.29
CA ASP A 151 -2.64 -23.22 -7.14
C ASP A 151 -2.68 -22.66 -5.72
N ASN A 152 -3.13 -21.41 -5.54
CA ASN A 152 -3.37 -20.81 -4.22
C ASN A 152 -2.17 -20.88 -3.24
N THR A 153 -0.98 -20.52 -3.72
CA THR A 153 0.28 -20.52 -2.98
C THR A 153 0.76 -19.11 -2.61
N ILE A 154 0.42 -18.10 -3.42
CA ILE A 154 0.91 -16.72 -3.32
C ILE A 154 -0.12 -15.81 -2.65
N ASP A 155 0.32 -14.92 -1.76
CA ASP A 155 -0.56 -14.03 -1.00
C ASP A 155 -0.82 -12.69 -1.70
N LEU A 156 0.21 -12.16 -2.36
CA LEU A 156 0.20 -10.89 -3.07
C LEU A 156 1.07 -11.00 -4.32
N VAL A 157 0.53 -10.58 -5.46
CA VAL A 157 1.33 -10.30 -6.67
C VAL A 157 1.46 -8.79 -6.78
N PHE A 158 2.69 -8.29 -6.84
CA PHE A 158 2.95 -6.88 -7.13
C PHE A 158 4.04 -6.78 -8.19
N THR A 159 3.73 -6.10 -9.29
CA THR A 159 4.61 -6.11 -10.47
C THR A 159 4.40 -4.90 -11.37
N SER A 160 5.34 -4.71 -12.29
CA SER A 160 5.29 -3.70 -13.35
C SER A 160 5.72 -4.34 -14.67
N PRO A 161 4.79 -4.76 -15.54
CA PRO A 161 5.12 -5.44 -16.78
C PRO A 161 6.01 -4.60 -17.70
N PRO A 162 7.03 -5.19 -18.35
CA PRO A 162 7.90 -4.48 -19.28
C PRO A 162 7.20 -4.28 -20.63
N TYR A 163 7.16 -3.06 -21.15
CA TYR A 163 6.48 -2.75 -22.41
C TYR A 163 7.09 -3.39 -23.67
N ASN A 164 8.29 -3.98 -23.58
CA ASN A 164 9.06 -4.46 -24.73
C ASN A 164 9.42 -5.96 -24.65
N PHE A 165 8.76 -6.76 -23.81
CA PHE A 165 9.14 -8.17 -23.64
C PHE A 165 8.36 -9.10 -24.59
N GLY A 166 9.08 -9.97 -25.31
CA GLY A 166 8.53 -10.90 -26.31
C GLY A 166 8.75 -10.50 -27.78
N LEU A 167 9.65 -9.56 -28.05
CA LEU A 167 9.85 -8.95 -29.37
C LEU A 167 10.87 -9.64 -30.27
N ASP A 168 11.61 -10.63 -29.75
CA ASP A 168 12.69 -11.27 -30.51
C ASP A 168 12.19 -12.28 -31.56
N TYR A 169 10.88 -12.51 -31.69
CA TYR A 169 10.35 -13.61 -32.50
C TYR A 169 9.78 -13.27 -33.88
N ASN A 170 9.63 -12.00 -34.28
CA ASN A 170 9.21 -11.68 -35.65
C ASN A 170 10.00 -10.49 -36.20
N LYS A 171 11.04 -10.80 -36.99
CA LYS A 171 11.76 -9.81 -37.83
C LYS A 171 10.95 -9.33 -39.04
N ASN A 172 9.70 -9.78 -39.20
CA ASN A 172 8.82 -9.38 -40.28
C ASN A 172 7.45 -8.98 -39.71
N GLU A 173 7.01 -7.78 -40.09
CA GLU A 173 5.66 -7.18 -39.97
C GLU A 173 5.35 -6.40 -38.67
N ASP A 174 5.32 -5.07 -38.83
CA ASP A 174 4.98 -4.05 -37.83
C ASP A 174 3.53 -4.11 -37.32
N ASP A 175 2.66 -4.95 -37.88
CA ASP A 175 1.21 -4.86 -37.69
C ASP A 175 0.65 -5.57 -36.43
N HIS A 176 1.43 -6.41 -35.72
CA HIS A 176 0.93 -7.20 -34.56
C HIS A 176 1.75 -7.07 -33.26
N TYR A 177 2.58 -6.04 -33.14
CA TYR A 177 3.51 -5.87 -32.01
C TYR A 177 2.81 -5.82 -30.63
N TRP A 178 1.77 -5.01 -30.48
CA TRP A 178 1.10 -4.81 -29.20
C TRP A 178 0.22 -6.00 -28.81
N GLU A 179 -0.46 -6.64 -29.77
CA GLU A 179 -1.31 -7.81 -29.53
C GLU A 179 -0.49 -8.99 -29.00
N ASN A 180 0.69 -9.23 -29.57
CA ASN A 180 1.62 -10.26 -29.12
C ASN A 180 2.10 -10.01 -27.69
N TYR A 181 2.46 -8.75 -27.38
CA TYR A 181 2.83 -8.34 -26.03
C TYR A 181 1.70 -8.64 -25.02
N PHE A 182 0.48 -8.16 -25.26
CA PHE A 182 -0.64 -8.41 -24.35
C PHE A 182 -1.01 -9.89 -24.25
N SER A 183 -0.93 -10.64 -25.36
CA SER A 183 -1.17 -12.08 -25.38
C SER A 183 -0.21 -12.82 -24.43
N LYS A 184 1.08 -12.54 -24.50
CA LYS A 184 2.08 -13.14 -23.60
C LYS A 184 1.89 -12.67 -22.16
N LEU A 185 1.65 -11.38 -21.94
CA LEU A 185 1.38 -10.82 -20.62
C LEU A 185 0.18 -11.49 -19.94
N PHE A 186 -0.91 -11.69 -20.68
CA PHE A 186 -2.13 -12.31 -20.19
C PHE A 186 -1.96 -13.79 -19.85
N LYS A 187 -1.11 -14.54 -20.56
CA LYS A 187 -0.73 -15.92 -20.18
C LYS A 187 -0.01 -15.97 -18.84
N ILE A 188 0.89 -15.01 -18.58
CA ILE A 188 1.57 -14.89 -17.28
C ILE A 188 0.55 -14.51 -16.20
N PHE A 189 -0.35 -13.56 -16.48
CA PHE A 189 -1.41 -13.19 -15.54
C PHE A 189 -2.38 -14.34 -15.25
N ASP A 190 -2.66 -15.23 -16.20
CA ASP A 190 -3.42 -16.46 -15.92
C ASP A 190 -2.73 -17.33 -14.88
N GLN A 191 -1.41 -17.48 -14.98
CA GLN A 191 -0.65 -18.20 -13.96
C GLN A 191 -0.63 -17.44 -12.62
N CYS A 192 -0.47 -16.12 -12.62
CA CYS A 192 -0.56 -15.29 -11.41
C CYS A 192 -1.92 -15.46 -10.71
N ILE A 193 -3.03 -15.45 -11.45
CA ILE A 193 -4.37 -15.67 -10.91
C ILE A 193 -4.49 -17.08 -10.33
N ARG A 194 -3.96 -18.10 -11.01
CA ARG A 194 -3.99 -19.49 -10.56
C ARG A 194 -3.24 -19.66 -9.22
N VAL A 195 -2.00 -19.21 -9.14
CA VAL A 195 -1.16 -19.35 -7.94
C VAL A 195 -1.59 -18.41 -6.81
N LEU A 196 -2.36 -17.35 -7.07
CA LEU A 196 -2.84 -16.46 -6.01
C LEU A 196 -3.86 -17.16 -5.10
N LYS A 197 -3.72 -17.01 -3.79
CA LYS A 197 -4.68 -17.51 -2.79
C LYS A 197 -6.05 -16.84 -2.94
N TYR A 198 -7.09 -17.54 -2.49
CA TYR A 198 -8.40 -16.92 -2.31
C TYR A 198 -8.32 -15.77 -1.29
N GLY A 199 -8.85 -14.60 -1.62
CA GLY A 199 -8.66 -13.36 -0.85
C GLY A 199 -7.31 -12.67 -1.07
N GLY A 200 -6.40 -13.30 -1.83
CA GLY A 200 -5.15 -12.69 -2.27
C GLY A 200 -5.38 -11.57 -3.29
N ARG A 201 -4.33 -10.77 -3.50
CA ARG A 201 -4.40 -9.54 -4.29
C ARG A 201 -3.39 -9.55 -5.43
N ILE A 202 -3.79 -9.02 -6.58
CA ILE A 202 -2.89 -8.70 -7.69
C ILE A 202 -2.89 -7.18 -7.84
N ILE A 203 -1.69 -6.61 -7.84
CA ILE A 203 -1.47 -5.18 -8.00
C ILE A 203 -0.51 -4.99 -9.17
N VAL A 204 -0.96 -4.28 -10.19
CA VAL A 204 -0.17 -4.03 -11.40
C VAL A 204 0.12 -2.54 -11.49
N ASN A 205 1.40 -2.18 -11.46
CA ASN A 205 1.86 -0.85 -11.83
C ASN A 205 1.86 -0.74 -13.35
N ILE A 206 1.09 0.21 -13.88
CA ILE A 206 0.93 0.39 -15.32
C ILE A 206 0.77 1.87 -15.66
N GLN A 207 1.37 2.28 -16.77
CA GLN A 207 1.15 3.61 -17.32
C GLN A 207 -0.19 3.65 -18.09
N PRO A 208 -0.81 4.83 -18.24
CA PRO A 208 -2.13 4.92 -18.86
C PRO A 208 -2.17 4.40 -20.30
N LEU A 209 -1.08 4.62 -21.05
CA LEU A 209 -1.00 4.39 -22.49
C LEU A 209 0.24 3.57 -22.89
N PHE A 210 0.08 2.67 -23.85
CA PHE A 210 1.14 2.01 -24.60
C PHE A 210 1.27 2.69 -25.97
N SER A 211 2.50 3.00 -26.41
CA SER A 211 2.75 3.67 -27.70
C SER A 211 1.85 4.90 -27.94
N ASP A 212 1.70 5.74 -26.91
CA ASP A 212 0.94 7.01 -26.88
C ASP A 212 -0.58 6.96 -27.18
N TYR A 213 -1.16 5.85 -27.64
CA TYR A 213 -2.60 5.80 -27.99
C TYR A 213 -3.33 4.52 -27.57
N ILE A 214 -2.61 3.45 -27.19
CA ILE A 214 -3.25 2.19 -26.77
C ILE A 214 -3.52 2.26 -25.27
N PRO A 215 -4.77 2.15 -24.78
CA PRO A 215 -5.09 2.33 -23.36
C PRO A 215 -4.73 1.09 -22.53
N SER A 216 -3.44 0.88 -22.26
CA SER A 216 -2.89 -0.29 -21.57
C SER A 216 -3.56 -0.58 -20.23
N HIS A 217 -3.80 0.44 -19.42
CA HIS A 217 -4.46 0.28 -18.12
C HIS A 217 -5.88 -0.31 -18.27
N HIS A 218 -6.71 0.25 -19.17
CA HIS A 218 -8.04 -0.29 -19.46
C HIS A 218 -8.01 -1.73 -20.01
N MET A 219 -7.02 -2.07 -20.83
CA MET A 219 -6.89 -3.42 -21.36
C MET A 219 -6.60 -4.44 -20.26
N ILE A 220 -5.67 -4.12 -19.35
CA ILE A 220 -5.33 -4.96 -18.20
C ILE A 220 -6.51 -5.04 -17.23
N SER A 221 -7.16 -3.92 -16.92
CA SER A 221 -8.36 -3.86 -16.09
C SER A 221 -9.48 -4.75 -16.63
N ASN A 222 -9.79 -4.62 -17.92
CA ASN A 222 -10.82 -5.42 -18.58
C ASN A 222 -10.45 -6.90 -18.59
N TYR A 223 -9.18 -7.25 -18.73
CA TYR A 223 -8.71 -8.63 -18.66
C TYR A 223 -9.02 -9.26 -17.31
N PHE A 224 -8.60 -8.62 -16.20
CA PHE A 224 -8.87 -9.14 -14.85
C PHE A 224 -10.36 -9.21 -14.51
N ILE A 225 -11.14 -8.22 -14.96
CA ILE A 225 -12.61 -8.22 -14.81
C ILE A 225 -13.24 -9.41 -15.55
N LYS A 226 -12.82 -9.69 -16.80
CA LYS A 226 -13.27 -10.87 -17.56
C LYS A 226 -12.89 -12.18 -16.87
N LYS A 227 -11.73 -12.23 -16.23
CA LYS A 227 -11.28 -13.36 -15.39
C LYS A 227 -11.97 -13.40 -14.01
N LYS A 228 -12.99 -12.57 -13.78
CA LYS A 228 -13.82 -12.56 -12.56
C LYS A 228 -13.09 -12.15 -11.29
N LEU A 229 -11.93 -11.47 -11.39
CA LEU A 229 -11.33 -10.85 -10.21
C LEU A 229 -12.13 -9.61 -9.83
N ILE A 230 -12.24 -9.35 -8.53
CA ILE A 230 -12.92 -8.18 -8.01
C ILE A 230 -12.00 -6.97 -8.15
N TRP A 231 -12.34 -6.02 -9.01
CA TRP A 231 -11.72 -4.71 -9.06
C TRP A 231 -11.96 -3.98 -7.73
N LYS A 232 -10.87 -3.79 -6.97
CA LYS A 232 -10.91 -3.13 -5.66
C LYS A 232 -10.83 -1.61 -5.80
N GLY A 233 -10.13 -1.15 -6.82
CA GLY A 233 -9.86 0.26 -7.12
C GLY A 233 -8.50 0.41 -7.77
N GLU A 234 -8.10 1.67 -7.94
CA GLU A 234 -6.82 2.07 -8.50
C GLU A 234 -6.20 3.17 -7.64
N ILE A 235 -4.87 3.27 -7.66
CA ILE A 235 -4.13 4.34 -6.99
C ILE A 235 -3.36 5.11 -8.06
N LEU A 236 -3.51 6.43 -8.05
CA LEU A 236 -2.74 7.32 -8.90
C LEU A 236 -1.39 7.59 -8.25
N TRP A 237 -0.32 7.05 -8.85
CA TRP A 237 1.05 7.34 -8.46
C TRP A 237 1.59 8.53 -9.26
N GLU A 238 1.56 9.71 -8.63
CA GLU A 238 2.12 10.95 -9.17
C GLU A 238 3.64 10.96 -9.00
N LYS A 239 4.35 10.98 -10.14
CA LYS A 239 5.81 10.89 -10.22
C LYS A 239 6.50 12.25 -10.03
N ASN A 240 5.78 13.38 -10.03
CA ASN A 240 6.35 14.73 -9.92
C ASN A 240 7.47 15.03 -10.95
N ASN A 241 7.51 14.31 -12.07
CA ASN A 241 8.52 14.55 -13.11
C ASN A 241 7.97 15.54 -14.14
N TYR A 242 8.21 16.83 -13.91
CA TYR A 242 7.68 17.91 -14.75
C TYR A 242 8.55 18.24 -15.97
N ASN A 243 9.74 17.64 -16.10
CA ASN A 243 10.64 17.81 -17.25
C ASN A 243 10.09 17.10 -18.49
N CYS A 244 9.20 17.76 -19.23
CA CYS A 244 8.65 17.25 -20.49
C CYS A 244 8.50 18.38 -21.50
N LYS A 245 8.73 18.06 -22.78
CA LYS A 245 8.52 18.95 -23.92
C LYS A 245 7.01 19.24 -24.03
N TYR A 246 6.60 20.49 -23.85
CA TYR A 246 5.19 20.93 -23.95
C TYR A 246 4.67 21.07 -25.38
N THR A 247 5.55 20.84 -26.36
CA THR A 247 5.30 21.06 -27.78
C THR A 247 5.51 19.74 -28.52
N ALA A 248 4.43 19.02 -28.78
CA ALA A 248 4.42 18.03 -29.86
C ALA A 248 4.15 18.78 -31.17
N TRP A 249 5.03 18.63 -32.16
CA TRP A 249 4.91 19.27 -33.47
C TRP A 249 3.52 19.01 -34.07
N GLY A 250 2.79 20.07 -34.43
CA GLY A 250 1.45 19.99 -35.03
C GLY A 250 0.25 20.08 -34.08
N SER A 251 0.44 20.01 -32.76
CA SER A 251 -0.65 20.15 -31.76
C SER A 251 -0.56 21.41 -30.89
N TRP A 252 0.54 22.17 -31.00
CA TRP A 252 0.78 23.35 -30.18
C TRP A 252 -0.30 24.42 -30.41
N LYS A 253 -1.03 24.76 -29.34
CA LYS A 253 -2.17 25.70 -29.37
C LYS A 253 -3.24 25.35 -30.43
N SER A 254 -3.35 24.08 -30.80
CA SER A 254 -4.37 23.60 -31.72
C SER A 254 -5.34 22.67 -31.00
N PRO A 255 -6.67 22.87 -31.14
CA PRO A 255 -7.65 21.90 -30.68
C PRO A 255 -7.76 20.68 -31.60
N SER A 256 -7.01 20.63 -32.71
CA SER A 256 -7.10 19.53 -33.70
C SER A 256 -6.77 18.16 -33.11
N SER A 257 -5.75 18.08 -32.23
CA SER A 257 -5.36 16.86 -31.52
C SER A 257 -4.34 17.20 -30.42
N PRO A 258 -4.77 17.80 -29.30
CA PRO A 258 -3.85 18.15 -28.22
C PRO A 258 -3.24 16.90 -27.58
N TYR A 259 -1.91 16.90 -27.38
CA TYR A 259 -1.24 15.84 -26.64
C TYR A 259 -1.62 15.87 -25.15
N LEU A 260 -2.10 14.74 -24.62
CA LEU A 260 -2.44 14.59 -23.20
C LEU A 260 -1.23 14.08 -22.42
N LYS A 261 -0.74 14.90 -21.48
CA LYS A 261 0.41 14.56 -20.65
C LYS A 261 -0.03 13.85 -19.37
N TYR A 262 0.38 12.60 -19.23
CA TYR A 262 0.21 11.85 -18.00
C TYR A 262 1.48 11.95 -17.15
N THR A 263 1.39 12.59 -15.98
CA THR A 263 2.51 12.69 -15.00
C THR A 263 2.49 11.57 -13.97
N TRP A 264 1.57 10.62 -14.13
CA TRP A 264 1.31 9.54 -13.19
C TRP A 264 1.26 8.17 -13.86
N GLU A 265 1.38 7.14 -13.02
CA GLU A 265 1.03 5.75 -13.33
C GLU A 265 -0.12 5.31 -12.42
N PHE A 266 -0.72 4.18 -12.76
CA PHE A 266 -1.76 3.54 -11.95
C PHE A 266 -1.22 2.30 -11.27
N LEU A 267 -1.57 2.12 -9.99
CA LEU A 267 -1.55 0.81 -9.36
C LEU A 267 -2.97 0.26 -9.38
N GLU A 268 -3.26 -0.64 -10.31
CA GLU A 268 -4.57 -1.29 -10.38
C GLU A 268 -4.64 -2.45 -9.40
N ILE A 269 -5.69 -2.52 -8.57
CA ILE A 269 -5.79 -3.49 -7.48
C ILE A 269 -6.98 -4.42 -7.72
N PHE A 270 -6.69 -5.72 -7.75
CA PHE A 270 -7.66 -6.78 -7.94
C PHE A 270 -7.61 -7.79 -6.80
N SER A 271 -8.76 -8.32 -6.38
CA SER A 271 -8.88 -9.35 -5.33
C SER A 271 -9.48 -10.63 -5.91
N LYS A 272 -8.88 -11.79 -5.62
CA LYS A 272 -9.38 -13.09 -6.08
C LYS A 272 -10.46 -13.62 -5.14
N GLY A 273 -11.70 -13.75 -5.62
CA GLY A 273 -12.81 -14.40 -4.92
C GLY A 273 -13.42 -13.65 -3.73
N ALA A 274 -12.63 -12.96 -2.91
CA ALA A 274 -13.13 -12.16 -1.79
C ALA A 274 -12.36 -10.84 -1.62
N LEU A 275 -13.08 -9.79 -1.20
CA LEU A 275 -12.49 -8.49 -0.84
C LEU A 275 -11.69 -8.54 0.46
N LYS A 276 -12.14 -9.37 1.41
CA LYS A 276 -11.48 -9.54 2.70
C LYS A 276 -10.37 -10.57 2.51
N LYS A 277 -9.15 -10.17 2.83
CA LYS A 277 -8.01 -11.08 3.01
C LYS A 277 -7.98 -11.48 4.49
N ASP A 278 -7.95 -12.78 4.75
CA ASP A 278 -7.71 -13.30 6.09
C ASP A 278 -6.20 -13.35 6.38
N GLY A 279 -5.83 -13.23 7.65
CA GLY A 279 -4.45 -13.22 8.11
C GLY A 279 -4.36 -12.97 9.61
N ASP A 280 -3.18 -13.19 10.19
CA ASP A 280 -2.94 -12.96 11.61
C ASP A 280 -2.86 -11.45 11.92
N LYS A 281 -3.65 -11.00 12.89
CA LYS A 281 -3.64 -9.61 13.35
C LYS A 281 -2.32 -9.19 13.97
N ASN A 282 -1.57 -10.14 14.54
CA ASN A 282 -0.24 -9.88 15.11
C ASN A 282 0.80 -9.53 14.04
N ASN A 283 0.53 -9.91 12.79
CA ASN A 283 1.40 -9.66 11.63
C ASN A 283 1.05 -8.37 10.88
N ILE A 284 0.17 -7.53 11.43
CA ILE A 284 -0.12 -6.19 10.91
C ILE A 284 0.98 -5.23 11.37
N ASP A 285 1.62 -4.55 10.43
CA ASP A 285 2.73 -3.62 10.70
C ASP A 285 2.50 -2.21 10.15
N ILE A 286 1.32 -1.94 9.58
CA ILE A 286 0.90 -0.58 9.23
C ILE A 286 0.39 0.15 10.47
N SER A 287 0.89 1.35 10.69
CA SER A 287 0.42 2.24 11.75
C SER A 287 -0.89 2.95 11.35
N ALA A 288 -1.59 3.51 12.33
CA ALA A 288 -2.84 4.23 12.09
C ALA A 288 -2.67 5.46 11.18
N ASP A 289 -1.55 6.18 11.29
CA ASP A 289 -1.27 7.36 10.47
C ASP A 289 -0.91 6.98 9.04
N GLU A 290 -0.04 5.98 8.87
CA GLU A 290 0.28 5.42 7.55
C GLU A 290 -0.99 4.94 6.86
N PHE A 291 -1.84 4.18 7.56
CA PHE A 291 -3.10 3.70 6.99
C PHE A 291 -3.97 4.85 6.50
N LYS A 292 -4.20 5.88 7.32
CA LYS A 292 -5.05 7.02 6.95
C LYS A 292 -4.47 7.82 5.80
N GLN A 293 -3.16 7.97 5.74
CA GLN A 293 -2.49 8.68 4.66
C GLN A 293 -2.53 7.88 3.37
N TRP A 294 -2.28 6.57 3.43
CA TRP A 294 -2.05 5.75 2.24
C TRP A 294 -3.33 5.18 1.63
N VAL A 295 -4.45 5.14 2.35
CA VAL A 295 -5.77 4.81 1.75
C VAL A 295 -6.33 5.94 0.89
N VAL A 296 -5.73 7.13 0.93
CA VAL A 296 -6.00 8.17 -0.09
C VAL A 296 -5.33 7.71 -1.38
N ALA A 297 -6.14 7.39 -2.38
CA ALA A 297 -5.73 6.78 -3.66
C ALA A 297 -4.94 7.71 -4.61
N LYS A 298 -4.24 8.72 -4.07
CA LYS A 298 -3.30 9.59 -4.79
C LYS A 298 -2.00 9.64 -4.02
N TRP A 299 -0.95 9.03 -4.56
CA TRP A 299 0.36 8.94 -3.94
C TRP A 299 1.37 9.78 -4.72
N SER A 300 1.89 10.81 -4.06
CA SER A 300 3.00 11.61 -4.60
C SER A 300 4.31 11.00 -4.11
N ILE A 301 5.03 10.30 -4.99
CA ILE A 301 6.31 9.64 -4.69
C ILE A 301 7.24 9.85 -5.88
N ALA A 302 8.44 10.38 -5.64
CA ALA A 302 9.42 10.60 -6.70
C ALA A 302 9.89 9.25 -7.31
N PRO A 303 10.27 9.21 -8.60
CA PRO A 303 10.79 8.00 -9.23
C PRO A 303 12.13 7.59 -8.63
N GLU A 304 12.51 6.34 -8.87
CA GLU A 304 13.83 5.84 -8.46
C GLU A 304 14.95 6.62 -9.16
N ARG A 305 15.95 7.07 -8.41
CA ARG A 305 17.08 7.84 -8.91
C ARG A 305 18.32 6.98 -9.18
N LYS A 306 18.35 5.77 -8.63
CA LYS A 306 19.48 4.83 -8.71
C LYS A 306 19.39 3.89 -9.93
N MET A 307 18.52 4.15 -10.89
CA MET A 307 18.38 3.36 -12.13
C MET A 307 19.73 3.09 -12.81
N LYS A 308 20.55 4.14 -13.01
CA LYS A 308 21.90 4.02 -13.59
C LYS A 308 22.85 3.16 -12.75
N LYS A 309 22.74 3.23 -11.42
CA LYS A 309 23.60 2.47 -10.51
C LYS A 309 23.36 0.96 -10.64
N TYR A 310 22.11 0.57 -10.88
CA TYR A 310 21.69 -0.83 -10.95
C TYR A 310 21.50 -1.33 -12.38
N GLY A 311 21.90 -0.57 -13.40
CA GLY A 311 21.77 -0.98 -14.80
C GLY A 311 20.33 -1.19 -15.29
N HIS A 312 19.32 -0.66 -14.57
CA HIS A 312 17.91 -0.93 -14.87
C HIS A 312 17.14 0.36 -15.17
N PRO A 313 16.56 0.51 -16.38
CA PRO A 313 16.00 1.78 -16.84
C PRO A 313 14.65 2.13 -16.23
N ALA A 314 13.91 1.16 -15.69
CA ALA A 314 12.52 1.32 -15.27
C ALA A 314 12.24 0.75 -13.87
N MET A 315 13.00 1.21 -12.86
CA MET A 315 12.75 0.82 -11.46
C MET A 315 11.65 1.67 -10.82
N PHE A 316 10.67 1.05 -10.17
CA PHE A 316 9.84 1.75 -9.19
C PHE A 316 10.58 1.91 -7.84
N PRO A 317 10.27 2.96 -7.07
CA PRO A 317 10.97 3.26 -5.82
C PRO A 317 10.54 2.35 -4.66
N GLU A 318 11.46 2.05 -3.74
CA GLU A 318 11.20 1.18 -2.58
C GLU A 318 10.01 1.65 -1.71
N ASN A 319 9.83 2.96 -1.55
CA ASN A 319 8.71 3.55 -0.79
C ASN A 319 7.34 3.24 -1.41
N LEU A 320 7.25 3.04 -2.72
CA LEU A 320 6.00 2.64 -3.37
C LEU A 320 5.63 1.22 -2.97
N VAL A 321 6.62 0.32 -3.02
CA VAL A 321 6.48 -1.09 -2.62
C VAL A 321 6.10 -1.20 -1.15
N GLU A 322 6.76 -0.45 -0.27
CA GLU A 322 6.47 -0.46 1.17
C GLU A 322 4.99 -0.19 1.45
N ARG A 323 4.42 0.85 0.82
CA ARG A 323 2.99 1.17 0.97
C ARG A 323 2.10 0.03 0.50
N VAL A 324 2.44 -0.56 -0.65
CA VAL A 324 1.72 -1.70 -1.21
C VAL A 324 1.73 -2.88 -0.24
N LEU A 325 2.90 -3.29 0.26
CA LEU A 325 3.01 -4.43 1.16
C LEU A 325 2.27 -4.20 2.48
N LYS A 326 2.42 -3.04 3.09
CA LYS A 326 1.80 -2.73 4.39
C LYS A 326 0.27 -2.58 4.30
N LEU A 327 -0.28 -2.16 3.15
CA LEU A 327 -1.73 -2.09 2.94
C LEU A 327 -2.34 -3.41 2.50
N PHE A 328 -1.60 -4.23 1.75
CA PHE A 328 -2.16 -5.35 0.99
C PHE A 328 -1.56 -6.73 1.33
N SER A 329 -0.68 -6.83 2.32
CA SER A 329 -0.22 -8.12 2.87
C SER A 329 0.07 -8.04 4.39
N PHE A 330 0.15 -9.20 5.03
CA PHE A 330 0.62 -9.37 6.40
C PHE A 330 2.12 -9.71 6.40
N LYS A 331 2.81 -9.54 7.53
CA LYS A 331 4.13 -10.15 7.73
C LYS A 331 4.03 -11.67 7.57
N GLY A 332 5.06 -12.28 6.98
CA GLY A 332 5.11 -13.71 6.64
C GLY A 332 4.41 -14.09 5.33
N ASP A 333 3.55 -13.23 4.77
CA ASP A 333 2.93 -13.46 3.46
C ASP A 333 3.99 -13.59 2.36
N ILE A 334 3.67 -14.34 1.30
CA ILE A 334 4.54 -14.52 0.14
C ILE A 334 4.15 -13.53 -0.96
N VAL A 335 5.13 -12.69 -1.36
CA VAL A 335 4.99 -11.68 -2.42
C VAL A 335 5.64 -12.19 -3.70
N LEU A 336 4.88 -12.25 -4.79
CA LEU A 336 5.37 -12.60 -6.12
C LEU A 336 5.56 -11.34 -6.99
N ASP A 337 6.73 -11.25 -7.63
CA ASP A 337 6.97 -10.35 -8.76
C ASP A 337 7.42 -11.17 -9.98
N PRO A 338 6.55 -11.42 -10.98
CA PRO A 338 6.88 -12.16 -12.18
C PRO A 338 7.67 -11.33 -13.21
N PHE A 339 7.96 -10.06 -12.93
CA PHE A 339 8.79 -9.18 -13.75
C PHE A 339 9.76 -8.43 -12.83
N ASN A 340 10.54 -9.22 -12.10
CA ASN A 340 11.26 -8.78 -10.91
C ASN A 340 12.31 -7.69 -11.18
N GLY A 341 12.84 -7.62 -12.40
CA GLY A 341 13.96 -6.78 -12.76
C GLY A 341 15.09 -6.94 -11.74
N VAL A 342 15.59 -5.80 -11.25
CA VAL A 342 16.66 -5.77 -10.23
C VAL A 342 16.16 -5.95 -8.80
N GLY A 343 14.97 -6.50 -8.59
CA GLY A 343 14.54 -7.05 -7.29
C GLY A 343 14.01 -6.05 -6.26
N THR A 344 13.47 -4.90 -6.67
CA THR A 344 12.93 -3.92 -5.70
C THR A 344 11.80 -4.52 -4.86
N THR A 345 10.86 -5.26 -5.47
CA THR A 345 9.77 -5.91 -4.74
C THR A 345 10.29 -6.88 -3.69
N CYS A 346 11.20 -7.77 -4.10
CA CYS A 346 11.80 -8.78 -3.24
C CYS A 346 12.63 -8.19 -2.10
N LEU A 347 13.42 -7.16 -2.39
CA LEU A 347 14.22 -6.45 -1.39
C LEU A 347 13.34 -5.85 -0.28
N VAL A 348 12.26 -5.17 -0.67
CA VAL A 348 11.35 -4.52 0.29
C VAL A 348 10.51 -5.58 1.02
N ALA A 349 10.07 -6.64 0.35
CA ALA A 349 9.40 -7.76 1.00
C ALA A 349 10.25 -8.34 2.13
N LYS A 350 11.53 -8.64 1.85
CA LYS A 350 12.47 -9.11 2.87
C LYS A 350 12.65 -8.11 4.01
N LYS A 351 12.91 -6.85 3.69
CA LYS A 351 13.11 -5.76 4.67
C LYS A 351 11.94 -5.64 5.65
N PHE A 352 10.72 -5.87 5.19
CA PHE A 352 9.51 -5.78 6.00
C PHE A 352 9.00 -7.14 6.49
N GLY A 353 9.82 -8.20 6.45
CA GLY A 353 9.48 -9.51 7.01
C GLY A 353 8.40 -10.26 6.26
N ARG A 354 8.32 -10.09 4.93
CA ARG A 354 7.54 -10.93 4.03
C ARG A 354 8.47 -11.90 3.31
N LYS A 355 7.91 -13.04 2.91
CA LYS A 355 8.57 -13.96 1.99
C LYS A 355 8.42 -13.42 0.56
N PHE A 356 9.30 -13.81 -0.34
CA PHE A 356 9.21 -13.38 -1.74
C PHE A 356 9.53 -14.47 -2.75
N LEU A 357 9.03 -14.29 -3.96
CA LEU A 357 9.48 -14.97 -5.17
C LEU A 357 9.60 -13.91 -6.27
N GLY A 358 10.82 -13.70 -6.77
CA GLY A 358 11.09 -12.84 -7.92
C GLY A 358 11.44 -13.69 -9.13
N ILE A 359 10.85 -13.42 -10.27
CA ILE A 359 11.19 -14.07 -11.54
C ILE A 359 11.52 -12.99 -12.56
N ASP A 360 12.65 -13.14 -13.24
CA ASP A 360 13.00 -12.31 -14.38
C ASP A 360 13.78 -13.15 -15.40
N ILE A 361 13.68 -12.82 -16.68
CA ILE A 361 14.43 -13.53 -17.73
C ILE A 361 15.88 -13.05 -17.85
N SER A 362 16.16 -11.82 -17.39
CA SER A 362 17.47 -11.19 -17.52
C SER A 362 18.39 -11.68 -16.40
N GLU A 363 19.44 -12.40 -16.80
CA GLU A 363 20.49 -12.88 -15.88
C GLU A 363 21.19 -11.72 -15.16
N GLU A 364 21.46 -10.61 -15.86
CA GLU A 364 22.07 -9.42 -15.28
C GLU A 364 21.18 -8.80 -14.19
N TYR A 365 19.87 -8.73 -14.43
CA TYR A 365 18.91 -8.18 -13.48
C TYR A 365 18.76 -9.09 -12.26
N CYS A 366 18.67 -10.41 -12.48
CA CYS A 366 18.63 -11.39 -11.41
C CYS A 366 19.87 -11.32 -10.53
N LYS A 367 21.07 -11.27 -11.12
CA LYS A 367 22.33 -11.13 -10.38
C LYS A 367 22.35 -9.86 -9.53
N THR A 368 21.95 -8.73 -10.12
CA THR A 368 21.85 -7.45 -9.40
C THR A 368 20.85 -7.53 -8.24
N ALA A 369 19.71 -8.19 -8.43
CA ALA A 369 18.71 -8.42 -7.38
C ALA A 369 19.29 -9.23 -6.21
N GLU A 370 20.00 -10.32 -6.50
CA GLU A 370 20.65 -11.14 -5.47
C GLU A 370 21.72 -10.37 -4.70
N GLU A 371 22.56 -9.58 -5.38
CA GLU A 371 23.57 -8.73 -4.72
C GLU A 371 22.92 -7.72 -3.76
N ARG A 372 21.82 -7.09 -4.18
CA ARG A 372 21.06 -6.17 -3.31
C ARG A 372 20.51 -6.88 -2.07
N LEU A 373 20.01 -8.10 -2.22
CA LEU A 373 19.49 -8.91 -1.11
C LEU A 373 20.59 -9.30 -0.13
N LYS A 374 21.76 -9.76 -0.61
CA LYS A 374 22.92 -10.09 0.22
C LYS A 374 23.43 -8.88 1.02
N MET A 375 23.47 -7.71 0.40
CA MET A 375 23.84 -6.47 1.08
C MET A 375 22.85 -6.08 2.19
N LEU A 376 21.56 -6.38 2.03
CA LEU A 376 20.55 -6.14 3.05
C LEU A 376 20.74 -7.10 4.24
N GLU A 377 20.96 -8.39 3.99
CA GLU A 377 21.22 -9.39 5.03
C GLU A 377 22.39 -8.98 5.92
N GLY A 378 23.54 -8.65 5.31
CA GLY A 378 24.71 -8.23 6.07
C GLY A 378 24.47 -6.96 6.91
N LYS A 379 23.58 -6.06 6.49
CA LYS A 379 23.19 -4.89 7.29
C LYS A 379 22.26 -5.25 8.44
N MET A 380 21.34 -6.19 8.24
CA MET A 380 20.42 -6.64 9.30
C MET A 380 21.20 -7.36 10.41
N GLU A 381 22.13 -8.24 10.06
CA GLU A 381 22.99 -8.95 11.02
C GLU A 381 23.87 -8.01 11.87
N LEU A 382 24.30 -6.88 11.31
CA LEU A 382 25.08 -5.87 12.04
C LEU A 382 24.25 -5.04 13.02
N VAL A 383 22.93 -4.97 12.85
CA VAL A 383 22.02 -4.23 13.75
C VAL A 383 21.52 -5.12 14.90
N GLU A 384 21.54 -6.44 14.71
CA GLU A 384 21.14 -7.43 15.73
C GLU A 384 22.29 -7.83 16.68
N ARG A 385 23.53 -7.42 16.36
CA ARG A 385 24.72 -7.51 17.24
C ARG A 385 24.91 -6.23 18.01
#